data_AF-A0A962QAL7-F1
#
_entry.id   AF-A0A962QAL7-F1
#
_cell.length_a   1.000
_cell.length_b   1.000
_cell.length_c   1.000
_cell.angle_alpha   90.00
_cell.angle_beta   90.00
_cell.angle_gamma   90.00
#
_symmetry.space_group_name_H-M   'P 1'
#
loop_
_entity.id
_entity.type
_entity.pdbx_description
1 polymer ?
#
loop_
_entity_poly.entity_id
_entity_poly.type
_entity_poly.pdbx_seq_one_letter_code
_entity_poly.pdbx_strand_id
1 'polypeptide(L)'
;MKEEILNMLKTLAEKLGTTTEYLWATLVHQAYIAAIQEIVFLLITIVFSFILFKCIKRVQMNGENALYITQLILAALIVLIFLIVSIIDLSDLFNGFFNPEYWALQQLIYMLN
;
A
#
# COMPACT_ATOMS: atom_id res chain seq x y z
N MET A 1 -22.02 -4.89 16.37
CA MET A 1 -20.64 -5.12 15.89
C MET A 1 -20.29 -6.59 15.66
N LYS A 2 -20.13 -7.46 16.68
CA LYS A 2 -19.79 -8.88 16.45
C LYS A 2 -20.85 -9.62 15.62
N GLU A 3 -22.13 -9.42 15.92
CA GLU A 3 -23.24 -10.00 15.15
C GLU A 3 -23.36 -9.44 13.73
N GLU A 4 -23.11 -8.13 13.53
CA GLU A 4 -23.11 -7.50 12.20
C GLU A 4 -21.97 -8.02 11.33
N ILE A 5 -20.75 -8.12 11.88
CA ILE A 5 -19.59 -8.68 11.17
C ILE A 5 -19.87 -10.14 10.77
N LEU A 6 -20.42 -10.95 11.69
CA LEU A 6 -20.81 -12.34 11.41
C LEU A 6 -21.88 -12.44 10.33
N ASN A 7 -22.92 -11.61 10.40
CA ASN A 7 -24.00 -11.59 9.42
C ASN A 7 -23.48 -11.15 8.04
N MET A 8 -22.57 -10.17 7.98
CA MET A 8 -21.97 -9.72 6.73
C MET A 8 -21.08 -10.80 6.13
N LEU A 9 -20.25 -11.46 6.94
CA LEU A 9 -19.38 -12.54 6.47
C LEU A 9 -20.21 -13.72 5.95
N LYS A 10 -21.30 -14.07 6.65
CA LYS A 10 -22.25 -15.09 6.21
C LYS A 10 -22.94 -14.70 4.91
N THR A 11 -23.43 -13.46 4.80
CA THR A 11 -24.06 -12.95 3.58
C THR A 11 -23.09 -12.95 2.39
N LEU A 12 -21.85 -12.55 2.61
CA LEU A 12 -20.80 -12.57 1.58
C LEU A 12 -20.46 -14.00 1.17
N ALA A 13 -20.31 -14.90 2.14
CA ALA A 13 -20.04 -16.31 1.88
C ALA A 13 -21.18 -16.95 1.06
N GLU A 14 -22.44 -16.71 1.44
CA GLU A 14 -23.62 -17.16 0.69
C GLU A 14 -23.64 -16.62 -0.75
N LYS A 15 -23.38 -15.31 -0.94
CA LYS A 15 -23.31 -14.68 -2.27
C LYS A 15 -22.17 -15.22 -3.14
N LEU A 16 -21.04 -15.58 -2.52
CA LEU A 16 -19.87 -16.14 -3.19
C LEU A 16 -19.96 -17.67 -3.34
N GLY A 17 -21.03 -18.31 -2.85
CA GLY A 17 -21.20 -19.76 -2.90
C GLY A 17 -20.13 -20.51 -2.09
N THR A 18 -19.63 -19.93 -1.01
CA THR A 18 -18.57 -20.48 -0.17
C THR A 18 -18.96 -20.49 1.31
N THR A 19 -18.10 -21.00 2.19
CA THR A 19 -18.31 -20.98 3.64
C THR A 19 -17.69 -19.75 4.28
N THR A 20 -18.26 -19.33 5.41
CA THR A 20 -17.74 -18.24 6.26
C THR A 20 -16.28 -18.49 6.66
N GLU A 21 -15.93 -19.72 7.00
CA GLU A 21 -14.57 -20.12 7.39
C GLU A 21 -13.58 -19.97 6.23
N TYR A 22 -13.97 -20.37 5.03
CA TYR A 22 -13.13 -20.22 3.84
C TYR A 22 -12.92 -18.75 3.49
N LEU A 23 -13.98 -17.94 3.55
CA LEU A 23 -13.91 -16.51 3.30
C LEU A 23 -13.01 -15.81 4.32
N TRP A 24 -13.14 -16.15 5.61
CA TRP A 24 -12.29 -15.65 6.68
C TRP A 24 -10.81 -16.00 6.44
N ALA A 25 -10.51 -17.26 6.16
CA ALA A 25 -9.14 -17.70 5.85
C ALA A 25 -8.56 -16.94 4.65
N THR A 26 -9.39 -16.67 3.65
CA THR A 26 -9.00 -15.87 2.48
C THR A 26 -8.67 -14.44 2.87
N LEU A 27 -9.48 -13.77 3.70
CA LEU A 27 -9.23 -12.40 4.17
C LEU A 27 -7.94 -12.31 4.99
N VAL A 28 -7.69 -13.27 5.87
CA VAL A 28 -6.43 -13.35 6.63
C VAL A 28 -5.24 -13.55 5.69
N HIS A 29 -5.41 -14.36 4.63
CA HIS A 29 -4.35 -14.53 3.63
C HIS A 29 -4.09 -13.25 2.82
N GLN A 30 -5.13 -12.48 2.51
CA GLN A 30 -5.01 -11.20 1.83
C GLN A 30 -4.19 -10.18 2.61
N ALA A 31 -4.20 -10.25 3.95
CA ALA A 31 -3.37 -9.38 4.79
C ALA A 31 -1.87 -9.49 4.47
N TYR A 32 -1.39 -10.72 4.24
CA TYR A 32 0.00 -10.95 3.83
C TYR A 32 0.29 -10.45 2.42
N ILE A 33 -0.67 -10.64 1.50
CA ILE A 33 -0.54 -10.16 0.12
C ILE A 33 -0.45 -8.62 0.11
N ALA A 34 -1.32 -7.94 0.86
CA ALA A 34 -1.29 -6.49 1.02
C ALA A 34 0.06 -6.01 1.58
N ALA A 35 0.57 -6.66 2.63
CA ALA A 35 1.87 -6.29 3.20
C ALA A 35 3.05 -6.51 2.22
N ILE A 36 3.00 -7.56 1.39
CA ILE A 36 3.99 -7.78 0.33
C ILE A 36 3.89 -6.68 -0.75
N GLN A 37 2.67 -6.29 -1.13
CA GLN A 37 2.46 -5.19 -2.09
C GLN A 37 3.07 -3.89 -1.59
N GLU A 38 2.89 -3.56 -0.30
CA GLU A 38 3.50 -2.38 0.33
C GLU A 38 5.03 -2.41 0.29
N ILE A 39 5.65 -3.58 0.56
CA ILE A 39 7.11 -3.73 0.43
C ILE A 39 7.56 -3.48 -1.01
N VAL A 40 6.88 -4.08 -1.98
CA VAL A 40 7.24 -3.93 -3.41
C VAL A 40 7.14 -2.47 -3.81
N PHE A 41 6.07 -1.79 -3.40
CA PHE A 41 5.86 -0.37 -3.70
C PHE A 41 6.94 0.50 -3.05
N LEU A 42 7.27 0.26 -1.78
CA LEU A 42 8.35 0.96 -1.07
C LEU A 42 9.70 0.78 -1.76
N LEU A 43 10.04 -0.45 -2.20
CA LEU A 43 11.27 -0.74 -2.93
C LEU A 43 11.35 0.03 -4.25
N ILE A 44 10.25 0.07 -5.00
CA ILE A 44 10.16 0.84 -6.25
C ILE A 44 10.41 2.34 -5.96
N THR A 45 9.77 2.90 -4.93
CA THR A 45 9.95 4.30 -4.52
C THR A 45 11.39 4.61 -4.13
N ILE A 46 12.07 3.71 -3.42
CA ILE A 46 13.49 3.86 -3.07
C ILE A 46 14.37 3.88 -4.34
N VAL A 47 14.12 2.97 -5.29
CA VAL A 47 14.87 2.92 -6.56
C VAL A 47 14.69 4.21 -7.36
N PHE A 48 13.46 4.72 -7.51
CA PHE A 48 13.21 5.98 -8.20
C PHE A 48 13.85 7.17 -7.49
N SER A 49 13.81 7.20 -6.15
CA SER A 49 14.49 8.24 -5.36
C SER A 49 16.00 8.23 -5.60
N PHE A 50 16.61 7.04 -5.65
CA PHE A 50 18.04 6.90 -5.92
C PHE A 50 18.43 7.32 -7.35
N ILE A 51 17.61 6.96 -8.34
CA ILE A 51 17.80 7.40 -9.73
C ILE A 51 17.70 8.92 -9.82
N LEU A 52 16.67 9.51 -9.21
CA LEU A 52 16.46 10.95 -9.20
C LEU A 52 17.64 11.68 -8.53
N PHE A 53 18.13 11.17 -7.41
CA PHE A 53 19.32 11.71 -6.74
C PHE A 53 20.55 11.71 -7.66
N LYS A 54 20.77 10.62 -8.41
CA LYS A 54 21.86 10.55 -9.40
C LYS A 54 21.67 11.56 -10.54
N CYS A 55 20.44 11.75 -11.03
CA CYS A 55 20.14 12.74 -12.06
C CYS A 55 20.40 14.17 -11.57
N ILE A 56 19.95 14.52 -10.36
CA ILE A 56 20.19 15.84 -9.76
C ILE A 56 21.69 16.11 -9.62
N LYS A 57 22.48 15.13 -9.14
CA LYS A 57 23.93 15.28 -9.04
C LYS A 57 24.61 15.51 -10.40
N ARG A 58 24.17 14.80 -11.44
CA ARG A 58 24.71 14.99 -12.79
C ARG A 58 24.45 16.41 -13.32
N VAL A 59 23.26 16.94 -13.11
CA VAL A 59 22.90 18.32 -13.49
C VAL A 59 23.74 19.37 -12.79
N GLN A 60 23.96 19.21 -11.48
CA GLN A 60 24.79 20.13 -10.70
C GLN A 60 26.23 20.21 -11.24
N MET A 61 26.75 19.12 -11.81
CA MET A 61 28.12 19.07 -12.34
C MET A 61 28.24 19.64 -13.76
N ASN A 62 27.21 19.49 -14.60
CA ASN A 62 27.30 19.83 -16.02
C ASN A 62 26.81 21.24 -16.38
N GLY A 63 26.16 21.95 -15.44
CA GLY A 63 25.64 23.31 -15.68
C GLY A 63 24.56 23.31 -16.76
N GLU A 64 23.33 22.92 -16.40
CA GLU A 64 22.27 22.65 -17.38
C GLU A 64 21.09 23.63 -17.41
N ASN A 65 20.32 23.49 -18.50
CA ASN A 65 19.18 24.27 -18.97
C ASN A 65 17.99 24.28 -17.99
N ALA A 66 17.32 25.45 -17.86
CA ALA A 66 16.16 25.66 -17.00
C ALA A 66 15.03 24.64 -17.23
N LEU A 67 14.85 24.16 -18.47
CA LEU A 67 13.82 23.17 -18.80
C LEU A 67 14.07 21.81 -18.13
N TYR A 68 15.33 21.40 -18.01
CA TYR A 68 15.72 20.15 -17.34
C TYR A 68 15.54 20.24 -15.81
N ILE A 69 15.85 21.40 -15.23
CA ILE A 69 15.62 21.67 -13.81
C ILE A 69 14.12 21.55 -13.47
N THR A 70 13.25 22.12 -14.30
CA THR A 70 11.79 22.02 -14.11
C THR A 70 11.30 20.57 -14.15
N GLN A 71 11.83 19.74 -15.04
CA GLN A 71 11.48 18.31 -15.11
C GLN A 71 11.93 17.55 -13.85
N LEU A 72 13.11 17.85 -13.31
CA LEU A 72 13.59 17.24 -12.07
C LEU A 72 12.74 17.64 -10.85
N ILE A 73 12.29 18.90 -10.79
CA ILE A 73 11.38 19.35 -9.72
C ILE A 73 10.06 18.59 -9.79
N LEU A 74 9.47 18.45 -10.98
CA LEU A 74 8.23 17.68 -11.14
C LEU A 74 8.41 16.21 -10.74
N ALA A 75 9.51 15.58 -11.16
CA ALA A 75 9.84 14.21 -10.76
C ALA A 75 10.02 14.08 -9.24
N ALA A 76 10.67 15.06 -8.60
CA ALA A 76 10.82 15.10 -7.15
C ALA A 76 9.48 15.20 -6.41
N LEU A 77 8.55 16.00 -6.92
CA LEU A 77 7.20 16.10 -6.35
C LEU A 77 6.43 14.78 -6.48
N ILE A 78 6.54 14.09 -7.62
CA ILE A 78 5.90 12.78 -7.82
C ILE A 78 6.47 11.76 -6.83
N VAL A 79 7.80 11.69 -6.69
CA VAL A 79 8.46 10.79 -5.72
C VAL A 79 8.05 11.13 -4.29
N LEU A 80 7.93 12.42 -3.95
CA LEU A 80 7.47 12.86 -2.63
C LEU A 80 6.05 12.39 -2.33
N ILE A 81 5.13 12.49 -3.31
CA ILE A 81 3.75 11.99 -3.17
C ILE A 81 3.76 10.50 -2.88
N PHE A 82 4.53 9.70 -3.64
CA PHE A 82 4.62 8.27 -3.41
C PHE A 82 5.20 7.93 -2.04
N LEU A 83 6.19 8.69 -1.58
CA LEU A 83 6.78 8.51 -0.26
C LEU A 83 5.78 8.81 0.86
N ILE A 84 4.94 9.84 0.70
CA ILE A 84 3.86 10.16 1.65
C ILE A 84 2.84 9.01 1.70
N VAL A 85 2.40 8.51 0.55
CA VAL A 85 1.46 7.36 0.48
C VAL A 85 2.05 6.15 1.21
N SER A 86 3.31 5.78 0.92
CA SER A 86 3.97 4.66 1.59
C SER A 86 4.09 4.82 3.11
N ILE A 87 4.15 6.05 3.64
CA ILE A 87 4.17 6.29 5.08
C ILE A 87 2.79 6.09 5.70
N ILE A 88 1.74 6.50 5.01
CA ILE A 88 0.35 6.32 5.47
C ILE A 88 0.02 4.83 5.58
N ASP A 89 0.41 4.06 4.56
CA ASP A 89 0.10 2.63 4.46
C ASP A 89 1.06 1.74 5.28
N LEU A 90 2.06 2.35 5.94
CA LEU A 90 3.04 1.62 6.76
C LEU A 90 2.36 0.81 7.88
N SER A 91 1.25 1.30 8.43
CA SER A 91 0.50 0.57 9.46
C SER A 91 -0.09 -0.74 8.94
N ASP A 92 -0.52 -0.78 7.67
CA ASP A 92 -1.04 -1.97 7.03
C ASP A 92 0.04 -2.99 6.74
N LEU A 93 1.27 -2.54 6.45
CA LEU A 93 2.43 -3.43 6.34
C LEU A 93 2.72 -4.17 7.65
N PHE A 94 2.69 -3.45 8.78
CA PHE A 94 2.90 -4.08 10.09
C PHE A 94 1.73 -5.00 10.47
N ASN A 95 0.50 -4.53 10.30
CA ASN A 95 -0.67 -5.34 10.62
C ASN A 95 -0.74 -6.58 9.73
N GLY A 96 -0.48 -6.47 8.43
CA GLY A 96 -0.54 -7.60 7.52
C GLY A 96 0.49 -8.70 7.80
N PHE A 97 1.69 -8.37 8.28
CA PHE A 97 2.69 -9.39 8.66
C PHE A 97 2.55 -9.91 10.09
N PHE A 98 2.30 -9.01 11.05
CA PHE A 98 2.38 -9.35 12.47
C PHE A 98 1.02 -9.59 13.13
N ASN A 99 -0.06 -9.09 12.54
CA ASN A 99 -1.43 -9.27 13.04
C ASN A 99 -2.46 -9.32 11.89
N PRO A 100 -2.36 -10.33 11.00
CA PRO A 100 -3.18 -10.41 9.79
C PRO A 100 -4.68 -10.55 10.09
N GLU A 101 -5.03 -11.11 11.25
CA GLU A 101 -6.40 -11.22 11.74
C GLU A 101 -6.98 -9.86 12.08
N TYR A 102 -6.20 -8.99 12.73
CA TYR A 102 -6.60 -7.61 12.99
C TYR A 102 -6.78 -6.81 11.70
N TRP A 103 -5.87 -6.98 10.73
CA TRP A 103 -6.01 -6.38 9.41
C TRP A 103 -7.33 -6.82 8.75
N ALA A 104 -7.62 -8.12 8.75
CA ALA A 104 -8.87 -8.65 8.18
C ALA A 104 -10.11 -8.08 8.89
N LEU A 105 -10.10 -7.94 10.22
CA LEU A 105 -11.18 -7.30 10.97
C LEU A 105 -11.33 -5.82 10.59
N GLN A 106 -10.24 -5.07 10.47
CA GLN A 106 -10.28 -3.67 10.06
C GLN A 106 -10.89 -3.52 8.67
N GLN A 107 -10.53 -4.39 7.72
CA GLN A 107 -11.13 -4.37 6.39
C GLN A 107 -12.64 -4.63 6.43
N LEU A 108 -13.10 -5.59 7.24
CA LEU A 108 -14.54 -5.82 7.42
C LEU A 108 -15.26 -4.64 8.07
N ILE A 109 -14.65 -3.97 9.04
CA ILE A 109 -15.19 -2.77 9.67
C ILE A 109 -15.24 -1.61 8.67
N TYR A 110 -14.21 -1.47 7.84
CA TYR A 110 -14.18 -0.47 6.79
C TYR A 110 -15.30 -0.70 5.76
N MET A 111 -15.57 -1.95 5.37
CA MET A 111 -16.68 -2.29 4.47
C MET A 111 -18.08 -2.04 5.08
N LEU A 112 -18.20 -1.91 6.40
CA LEU A 112 -19.47 -1.64 7.09
C LEU A 112 -19.82 -0.14 7.17
N ASN A 113 -18.84 0.75 6.96
CA ASN A 113 -19.02 2.20 7.01
C ASN A 113 -19.08 2.80 5.61
#